data_AF-A0A2N1UQQ1-F1
#
_entry.id   AF-A0A2N1UQQ1-F1
#
_cell.length_a   1.000
_cell.length_b   1.000
_cell.length_c   1.000
_cell.angle_alpha   90.00
_cell.angle_beta   90.00
_cell.angle_gamma   90.00
#
_symmetry.space_group_name_H-M   'P 1'
#
loop_
_entity.id
_entity.type
_entity.pdbx_description
1 polymer ?
#
loop_
_entity_poly.entity_id
_entity_poly.type
_entity_poly.pdbx_seq_one_letter_code
_entity_poly.pdbx_strand_id
1 'polypeptide(L)'
;MRDHSEPSAIEDDWPQEQDDFQDPNAEDIQDHGTATCPYCGETLTLMIDYSAGAQSYVEDCHVCCHPILIDVSYAGHDRLNVQARRENE
;
A
#
# COMPACT_ATOMS: atom_id res chain seq x y z
N MET A 1 35.30 16.44 -44.72
CA MET A 1 36.06 15.22 -44.41
C MET A 1 36.20 15.19 -42.90
N ARG A 2 35.43 14.27 -42.27
CA ARG A 2 35.41 13.80 -40.87
C ARG A 2 35.82 14.78 -39.77
N ASP A 3 34.80 15.41 -39.20
CA ASP A 3 34.77 15.85 -37.80
C ASP A 3 34.67 14.58 -36.94
N HIS A 4 35.71 14.31 -36.14
CA HIS A 4 35.72 13.24 -35.14
C HIS A 4 35.22 13.87 -33.84
N SER A 5 33.96 13.61 -33.52
CA SER A 5 33.55 12.56 -32.57
C SER A 5 33.55 13.08 -31.14
N GLU A 6 32.32 13.19 -30.65
CA GLU A 6 31.86 13.72 -29.37
C GLU A 6 32.62 13.18 -28.15
N PRO A 7 32.84 14.03 -27.11
CA PRO A 7 33.32 13.56 -25.82
C PRO A 7 32.17 12.97 -24.99
N SER A 8 32.49 11.84 -24.36
CA SER A 8 31.81 11.11 -23.29
C SER A 8 30.82 11.91 -22.42
N ALA A 9 29.53 11.58 -22.54
CA ALA A 9 28.57 11.65 -21.44
C ALA A 9 28.13 10.21 -21.14
N ILE A 10 28.46 9.78 -19.93
CA ILE A 10 28.05 8.54 -19.29
C ILE A 10 26.88 8.96 -18.39
N GLU A 11 25.90 8.07 -18.19
CA GLU A 11 24.82 8.15 -17.18
C GLU A 11 23.58 8.97 -17.57
N ASP A 12 22.69 8.35 -18.36
CA ASP A 12 21.28 8.04 -18.00
C ASP A 12 20.59 7.35 -19.21
N ASP A 13 21.23 6.30 -19.73
CA ASP A 13 20.58 5.35 -20.63
C ASP A 13 19.82 4.38 -19.73
N TRP A 14 18.66 4.82 -19.22
CA TRP A 14 17.70 3.93 -18.58
C TRP A 14 17.28 2.93 -19.67
N PRO A 15 17.66 1.63 -19.59
CA PRO A 15 17.25 0.68 -20.59
C PRO A 15 15.72 0.63 -20.59
N GLN A 16 15.13 0.99 -21.72
CA GLN A 16 13.67 1.02 -21.98
C GLN A 16 13.04 -0.38 -22.03
N GLU A 17 13.58 -1.36 -21.29
CA GLU A 17 13.10 -2.74 -21.23
C GLU A 17 13.38 -3.34 -19.84
N GLN A 18 12.77 -2.77 -18.80
CA GLN A 18 12.75 -3.35 -17.46
C GLN A 18 11.36 -3.92 -17.16
N ASP A 19 11.31 -5.25 -17.18
CA ASP A 19 10.36 -6.13 -16.50
C ASP A 19 8.86 -5.94 -16.74
N ASP A 20 8.38 -6.47 -17.87
CA ASP A 20 7.03 -7.06 -17.96
C ASP A 20 7.08 -8.52 -17.44
N PHE A 21 7.73 -8.73 -16.28
CA PHE A 21 7.62 -9.98 -15.54
C PHE A 21 6.32 -9.91 -14.73
N GLN A 22 5.20 -9.98 -15.46
CA GLN A 22 3.89 -10.12 -14.88
C GLN A 22 3.85 -11.50 -14.21
N ASP A 23 4.29 -11.60 -12.94
CA ASP A 23 4.30 -12.87 -12.21
C ASP A 23 2.84 -13.34 -12.08
N PRO A 24 2.44 -14.42 -12.79
CA PRO A 24 1.05 -14.87 -12.80
C PRO A 24 0.67 -15.63 -11.52
N ASN A 25 1.62 -15.83 -10.60
CA ASN A 25 1.46 -16.51 -9.31
C ASN A 25 1.84 -15.61 -8.13
N ALA A 26 1.79 -14.29 -8.26
CA ALA A 26 1.66 -13.43 -7.09
C ALA A 26 0.27 -13.70 -6.49
N GLU A 27 0.14 -14.78 -5.73
CA GLU A 27 -0.98 -15.00 -4.82
C GLU A 27 -1.05 -13.74 -3.96
N ASP A 28 -2.03 -12.90 -4.25
CA ASP A 28 -2.14 -11.56 -3.69
C ASP A 28 -2.56 -11.65 -2.22
N ILE A 29 -1.55 -11.78 -1.35
CA ILE A 29 -1.71 -11.81 0.10
C ILE A 29 -1.89 -10.42 0.70
N GLN A 30 -1.93 -9.35 -0.11
CA GLN A 30 -1.99 -7.95 0.35
C GLN A 30 -3.07 -7.16 -0.39
N ASP A 31 -4.26 -7.08 0.21
CA ASP A 31 -5.37 -6.29 -0.35
C ASP A 31 -5.48 -4.92 0.28
N HIS A 32 -6.15 -4.02 -0.42
CA HIS A 32 -6.38 -2.65 0.03
C HIS A 32 -7.76 -2.53 0.67
N GLY A 33 -7.79 -2.33 1.99
CA GLY A 33 -8.99 -1.97 2.74
C GLY A 33 -9.26 -0.46 2.67
N THR A 34 -10.52 -0.07 2.84
CA THR A 34 -10.88 1.34 3.07
C THR A 34 -11.63 1.49 4.38
N ALA A 35 -11.30 2.53 5.14
CA ALA A 35 -11.96 2.86 6.38
C ALA A 35 -12.09 4.37 6.54
N THR A 36 -13.10 4.83 7.30
CA THR A 36 -13.28 6.27 7.54
C THR A 36 -12.67 6.67 8.87
N CYS A 37 -11.87 7.73 8.87
CA CYS A 37 -11.29 8.30 10.09
C CYS A 37 -12.40 8.80 11.03
N PRO A 38 -12.49 8.28 12.28
CA PRO A 38 -13.52 8.68 13.24
C PRO A 38 -13.31 10.10 13.79
N TYR A 39 -12.16 10.73 13.53
CA TYR A 39 -11.83 12.09 14.01
C TYR A 39 -12.19 13.17 12.98
N CYS A 40 -11.68 13.08 11.75
CA CYS A 40 -11.88 14.10 10.71
C CYS A 40 -12.86 13.67 9.60
N GLY A 41 -13.24 12.40 9.51
CA GLY A 41 -14.13 11.88 8.48
C GLY A 41 -13.46 11.55 7.13
N GLU A 42 -12.14 11.61 7.04
CA GLU A 42 -11.39 11.27 5.82
C GLU A 42 -11.45 9.77 5.49
N THR A 43 -11.38 9.41 4.21
CA THR A 43 -11.22 8.01 3.80
C THR A 43 -9.75 7.62 3.86
N LEU A 44 -9.43 6.60 4.65
CA LEU A 44 -8.11 6.00 4.78
C LEU A 44 -8.02 4.77 3.88
N THR A 45 -6.91 4.64 3.16
CA THR A 45 -6.53 3.42 2.45
C THR A 45 -5.60 2.62 3.34
N LEU A 46 -5.98 1.39 3.67
CA LEU A 46 -5.26 0.50 4.57
C LEU A 46 -4.68 -0.67 3.76
N MET A 47 -3.44 -1.05 4.03
CA MET A 47 -2.87 -2.29 3.49
C MET A 47 -3.18 -3.43 4.45
N ILE A 48 -3.89 -4.45 3.95
CA ILE A 48 -4.33 -5.60 4.74
C ILE A 48 -3.56 -6.83 4.29
N ASP A 49 -2.75 -7.36 5.19
CA ASP A 49 -2.06 -8.64 4.98
C ASP A 49 -2.99 -9.81 5.39
N TYR A 50 -3.46 -10.56 4.41
CA TYR A 50 -4.33 -11.71 4.63
C TYR A 50 -3.61 -12.92 5.24
N SER A 51 -2.28 -12.97 5.20
CA SER A 51 -1.52 -14.07 5.80
C SER A 51 -1.48 -14.01 7.33
N ALA A 52 -1.67 -12.81 7.90
CA ALA A 52 -1.56 -12.55 9.32
C ALA A 52 -2.84 -12.87 10.12
N GLY A 53 -3.95 -13.17 9.44
CA GLY A 53 -5.20 -13.52 10.10
C GLY A 53 -5.87 -12.31 10.77
N ALA A 54 -6.60 -12.55 11.86
CA ALA A 54 -7.29 -11.48 12.58
C ALA A 54 -6.24 -10.61 13.31
N GLN A 55 -6.27 -9.31 13.04
CA GLN A 55 -5.26 -8.37 13.53
C GLN A 55 -5.89 -7.08 14.03
N SER A 56 -5.25 -6.47 15.02
CA SER A 56 -5.64 -5.18 15.58
C SER A 56 -4.37 -4.35 15.76
N TYR A 57 -4.34 -3.16 15.16
CA TYR A 57 -3.17 -2.29 15.15
C TYR A 57 -3.59 -0.82 15.13
N VAL A 58 -2.69 0.07 15.53
CA VAL A 58 -2.93 1.51 15.53
C VAL A 58 -2.21 2.14 14.34
N GLU A 59 -2.94 2.94 13.57
CA GLU A 59 -2.39 3.81 12.53
C GLU A 59 -2.83 5.25 12.72
N ASP A 60 -1.98 6.18 12.31
CA ASP A 60 -2.29 7.61 12.32
C ASP A 60 -3.05 8.02 11.06
N CYS A 61 -4.05 8.89 11.23
CA CYS A 61 -4.71 9.50 10.07
C CYS A 61 -3.74 10.41 9.29
N HIS A 62 -3.57 10.19 7.99
CA HIS A 62 -2.71 11.02 7.13
C HIS A 62 -3.18 12.48 6.97
N VAL A 63 -4.38 12.83 7.45
CA VAL A 63 -4.92 14.21 7.42
C VAL A 63 -4.82 14.88 8.78
N CYS A 64 -5.29 14.23 9.85
CA CYS A 64 -5.41 14.83 11.16
C CYS A 64 -4.41 14.32 12.20
N CYS A 65 -3.54 13.37 11.85
CA CYS A 65 -2.49 12.80 12.70
C CYS A 65 -2.98 12.30 14.07
N HIS A 66 -4.25 11.85 14.16
CA HIS A 66 -4.76 11.21 15.36
C HIS A 66 -4.65 9.69 15.23
N PRO A 67 -4.30 9.00 16.33
CA PRO A 67 -4.19 7.54 16.34
C PRO A 67 -5.58 6.90 16.27
N ILE A 68 -5.71 5.96 15.32
CA ILE A 68 -6.92 5.20 15.03
C ILE A 68 -6.62 3.73 15.23
N LEU A 69 -7.46 3.05 16.00
CA LEU A 69 -7.41 1.62 16.14
C LEU A 69 -8.11 0.97 14.94
N ILE A 70 -7.37 0.16 14.19
CA ILE A 70 -7.84 -0.61 13.05
C ILE A 70 -7.99 -2.07 13.49
N ASP A 71 -9.21 -2.58 13.42
CA ASP A 71 -9.54 -3.97 13.68
C ASP A 71 -9.88 -4.67 12.36
N VAL A 72 -9.17 -5.75 12.08
CA VAL A 72 -9.34 -6.57 10.88
C VAL A 72 -9.73 -7.98 11.30
N SER A 73 -10.84 -8.46 10.75
CA SER A 73 -11.42 -9.77 11.08
C SER A 73 -12.02 -10.44 9.86
N TYR A 74 -12.17 -11.77 9.90
CA TYR A 74 -12.82 -12.55 8.85
C TYR A 74 -14.28 -12.81 9.25
N ALA A 75 -15.21 -12.25 8.49
CA ALA A 75 -16.64 -12.50 8.59
C ALA A 75 -17.04 -13.73 7.72
N GLY A 76 -16.55 -14.93 8.07
CA GLY A 76 -16.83 -16.17 7.35
C GLY A 76 -15.69 -16.63 6.43
N HIS A 77 -15.99 -17.44 5.41
CA HIS A 77 -14.97 -18.12 4.60
C HIS A 77 -14.01 -17.18 3.86
N ASP A 78 -14.45 -16.02 3.37
CA ASP A 78 -13.58 -15.12 2.57
C ASP A 78 -13.98 -13.64 2.66
N ARG A 79 -14.79 -13.25 3.65
CA ARG A 79 -15.24 -11.86 3.76
C ARG A 79 -14.42 -11.13 4.80
N LEU A 80 -13.61 -10.18 4.38
CA LEU A 80 -12.92 -9.28 5.28
C LEU A 80 -13.91 -8.29 5.92
N ASN A 81 -13.71 -8.02 7.21
CA ASN A 81 -14.37 -6.95 7.95
C ASN A 81 -13.29 -6.08 8.60
N VAL A 82 -13.19 -4.84 8.12
CA VAL A 82 -12.27 -3.82 8.63
C VAL A 82 -13.08 -2.75 9.36
N GLN A 83 -12.66 -2.41 10.57
CA GLN A 83 -13.29 -1.39 11.40
C GLN A 83 -12.24 -0.40 11.88
N ALA A 84 -12.56 0.89 11.79
CA ALA A 84 -11.75 1.98 12.35
C ALA A 84 -12.47 2.57 13.56
N ARG A 85 -11.77 2.63 14.69
CA ARG A 85 -12.25 3.22 15.96
C ARG A 85 -11.21 4.15 16.53
N ARG A 86 -11.61 5.00 17.49
CA ARG A 86 -10.64 5.85 18.19
C ARG A 86 -9.86 4.97 19.17
N GLU A 87 -8.54 5.10 19.21
CA GLU A 87 -7.70 4.34 20.15
C GLU A 87 -8.02 4.67 21.62
N ASN A 88 -8.45 5.91 21.88
CA ASN A 88 -8.71 6.44 23.22
C ASN A 88 -10.13 6.18 23.74
N GLU A 89 -10.92 5.33 23.07
CA GLU A 89 -12.27 4.89 23.49
C GLU A 89 -12.23 3.53 24.20
#